data_AF-A0A5B6WB45-F1
#
_entry.id   AF-A0A5B6WB45-F1
#
_cell.length_a   1.000
_cell.length_b   1.000
_cell.length_c   1.000
_cell.angle_alpha   90.00
_cell.angle_beta   90.00
_cell.angle_gamma   90.00
#
_symmetry.space_group_name_H-M   'P 1'
#
loop_
_entity.id
_entity.type
_entity.pdbx_description
1 polymer ?
#
loop_
_entity_poly.entity_id
_entity_poly.type
_entity_poly.pdbx_seq_one_letter_code
_entity_poly.pdbx_strand_id
1 'polypeptide(L)' 'MREFSRTRRPLIQRGGARICPGSDFARIETLVTIHYLVTRFKWKLCCLDNSFSRNPFPVFSDGMLIEIEPKDSVRIH' A
#
# COMPACT_ATOMS: atom_id res chain seq x y z
N MET A 1 -19.95 7.24 19.28
CA MET A 1 -18.53 6.83 19.34
C MET A 1 -18.46 5.31 19.57
N ARG A 2 -18.92 4.52 18.59
CA ARG A 2 -19.03 3.06 18.70
C ARG A 2 -17.93 2.39 17.89
N GLU A 3 -17.17 1.54 18.58
CA GLU A 3 -16.52 0.31 18.08
C GLU A 3 -15.46 0.45 16.98
N PHE A 4 -14.34 1.10 17.31
CA PHE A 4 -13.06 0.95 16.60
C PHE A 4 -12.27 -0.31 17.07
N SER A 5 -12.84 -1.12 17.98
CA SER A 5 -12.17 -2.23 18.67
C SER A 5 -12.26 -3.59 17.97
N ARG A 6 -12.80 -3.67 16.75
CA ARG A 6 -12.65 -4.90 15.95
C ARG A 6 -11.35 -4.80 15.18
N THR A 7 -10.27 -5.34 15.75
CA THR A 7 -8.99 -5.58 15.07
C THR A 7 -9.26 -6.28 13.73
N ARG A 8 -9.36 -5.50 12.65
CA ARG A 8 -9.23 -6.02 11.29
C ARG A 8 -7.75 -6.35 11.10
N ARG A 9 -7.28 -7.42 11.73
CA ARG A 9 -5.96 -7.95 11.40
C ARG A 9 -6.04 -8.41 9.95
N PRO A 10 -5.27 -7.81 9.03
CA PRO A 10 -5.34 -8.17 7.64
C PRO A 10 -4.90 -9.64 7.50
N LEU A 11 -5.67 -10.42 6.75
CA LEU A 11 -5.45 -11.87 6.56
C LEU A 11 -4.07 -12.22 5.97
N ILE A 12 -3.35 -11.20 5.46
CA ILE A 12 -1.96 -11.32 5.00
C ILE A 12 -0.99 -11.66 6.12
N GLN A 13 -1.29 -11.25 7.36
CA GLN A 13 -0.44 -11.54 8.51
C GLN A 13 -0.88 -12.85 9.16
N ARG A 14 0.08 -13.75 9.36
CA ARG A 14 -0.14 -14.95 10.16
C ARG A 14 -0.44 -14.55 11.62
N GLY A 15 -1.32 -15.31 12.27
CA GLY A 15 -1.67 -15.11 13.68
C GLY A 15 -0.78 -15.91 14.65
N GLY A 16 -0.80 -15.55 15.93
CA GLY A 16 -0.07 -16.25 16.99
C GLY A 16 1.44 -16.10 16.90
N ALA A 17 2.20 -17.13 17.30
CA ALA A 17 3.66 -17.15 17.28
C ALA A 17 4.30 -17.01 15.88
N ARG A 18 3.48 -16.97 14.82
CA ARG A 18 3.91 -16.79 13.43
C ARG A 18 3.66 -15.39 12.90
N ILE A 19 3.24 -14.45 13.75
CA ILE A 19 3.12 -13.04 13.36
C ILE A 19 4.47 -12.52 12.88
N CYS A 20 4.44 -11.74 11.80
CA CYS A 20 5.65 -11.08 11.33
C CYS A 20 6.07 -10.03 12.37
N PRO A 21 7.29 -10.07 12.93
CA PRO A 21 7.75 -9.05 13.87
C PRO A 21 7.80 -7.65 13.24
N GLY A 22 7.93 -7.58 11.91
CA GLY A 22 7.87 -6.33 11.14
C GLY A 22 6.46 -5.86 10.79
N SER A 23 5.40 -6.49 11.33
CA SER A 23 4.01 -6.14 11.02
C SER A 23 3.67 -4.68 11.30
N ASP A 24 3.97 -4.20 12.50
CA ASP A 24 3.65 -2.84 12.91
C ASP A 24 4.49 -1.81 12.16
N PHE A 25 5.76 -2.15 11.89
CA PHE A 25 6.63 -1.33 11.06
C PHE A 25 6.10 -1.19 9.63
N ALA A 26 5.79 -2.32 8.98
CA ALA A 26 5.25 -2.34 7.62
C ALA A 26 3.94 -1.55 7.51
N ARG A 27 3.11 -1.57 8.57
CA ARG A 27 1.88 -0.78 8.61
C ARG A 27 2.15 0.73 8.63
N ILE A 28 3.10 1.19 9.45
CA ILE A 28 3.46 2.62 9.51
C ILE A 28 4.11 3.06 8.19
N GLU A 29 5.07 2.27 7.69
CA GLU A 29 5.75 2.52 6.42
C GLU A 29 4.74 2.64 5.27
N THR A 30 3.82 1.70 5.15
CA THR A 30 2.78 1.72 4.11
C THR A 30 1.91 2.98 4.20
N LEU A 31 1.50 3.37 5.42
CA LEU A 31 0.67 4.56 5.61
C LEU A 31 1.39 5.85 5.23
N VAL A 32 2.66 5.99 5.64
CA VAL A 32 3.49 7.15 5.32
C VAL A 32 3.74 7.23 3.82
N THR A 33 4.11 6.10 3.19
CA THR A 33 4.33 6.03 1.74
C THR A 33 3.08 6.40 0.95
N ILE A 34 1.91 5.85 1.30
CA ILE A 34 0.65 6.20 0.65
C ILE A 34 0.33 7.68 0.84
N HIS A 35 0.47 8.22 2.05
CA HIS A 35 0.22 9.63 2.32
C HIS A 35 1.10 10.53 1.46
N TYR A 36 2.40 10.22 1.36
CA TYR A 36 3.32 10.97 0.53
C TYR A 36 2.96 10.86 -0.97
N LEU A 37 2.65 9.65 -1.44
CA LEU A 37 2.26 9.38 -2.82
C LEU A 37 1.02 10.21 -3.23
N VAL A 38 -0.05 10.21 -2.42
CA VAL A 38 -1.30 10.92 -2.76
C VAL A 38 -1.23 12.43 -2.56
N THR A 39 -0.37 12.91 -1.67
CA THR A 39 -0.23 14.36 -1.40
C THR A 39 0.69 15.04 -2.39
N ARG A 40 1.78 14.39 -2.79
CA ARG A 40 2.84 14.99 -3.62
C ARG A 40 2.82 14.59 -5.08
N PHE A 41 2.10 13.53 -5.45
CA PHE A 41 2.09 13.05 -6.82
C PHE A 41 0.67 12.84 -7.33
N LYS A 42 0.50 13.03 -8.64
CA LYS A 42 -0.60 12.46 -9.41
C LYS A 42 -0.08 11.15 -10.00
N TRP A 43 -0.88 10.10 -9.94
CA TRP A 43 -0.49 8.79 -10.46
C TRP A 43 -1.60 8.21 -11.32
N LYS A 44 -1.21 7.50 -12.38
CA LYS A 44 -2.11 6.74 -13.27
C LYS A 44 -1.57 5.34 -13.45
N LEU A 45 -2.46 4.35 -13.43
CA LEU A 45 -2.11 2.96 -13.73
C LEU A 45 -2.10 2.77 -15.24
N CYS A 46 -0.99 2.30 -15.79
CA CYS A 46 -0.83 2.12 -17.24
C CYS A 46 -1.33 0.74 -17.71
N CYS A 47 -1.55 -0.21 -16.80
CA CYS A 47 -1.97 -1.57 -17.14
C CYS A 47 -3.47 -1.68 -17.39
N LEU A 48 -3.82 -2.37 -18.48
CA LEU A 48 -5.21 -2.73 -18.82
C LEU A 48 -5.64 -4.04 -18.14
N ASP A 49 -4.69 -4.96 -17.91
CA ASP A 49 -4.92 -6.20 -17.18
C ASP A 49 -4.37 -6.08 -15.75
N ASN A 50 -5.25 -6.23 -14.77
CA ASN A 50 -4.92 -6.23 -13.34
C ASN A 50 -4.85 -7.66 -12.80
N SER A 51 -4.61 -8.64 -13.66
CA SER A 51 -4.42 -10.02 -13.24
C SER A 51 -3.19 -10.13 -12.34
N PHE A 52 -3.36 -10.89 -11.27
CA PHE A 52 -2.37 -11.07 -10.24
C PHE A 52 -2.28 -12.55 -9.89
N SER A 53 -1.06 -13.05 -9.83
CA SER A 53 -0.75 -14.44 -9.48
C SER A 53 0.00 -14.49 -8.16
N ARG A 54 -0.03 -15.66 -7.52
CA ARG A 54 0.69 -15.91 -6.27
C ARG A 54 1.65 -17.07 -6.48
N ASN A 55 2.94 -16.82 -6.65
CA ASN A 55 3.93 -17.90 -6.65
C ASN A 55 5.38 -17.45 -6.34
N PRO A 56 5.98 -17.82 -5.20
CA PRO A 56 5.33 -18.13 -3.91
C PRO A 56 4.74 -16.87 -3.24
N PHE A 57 5.06 -15.69 -3.77
CA PHE A 57 4.60 -14.38 -3.32
C PHE A 57 3.65 -13.72 -4.35
N PRO A 58 2.94 -12.66 -3.95
CA PRO A 58 2.30 -11.73 -4.87
C PRO A 58 3.16 -11.34 -6.09
N VAL A 59 2.69 -11.62 -7.31
CA VAL A 59 3.31 -11.15 -8.57
C VAL A 59 2.23 -10.64 -9.53
N PHE A 60 2.43 -9.44 -10.07
CA PHE A 60 1.59 -8.87 -11.13
C PHE A 60 2.04 -9.39 -12.49
N SER A 61 1.11 -9.81 -13.34
CA SER A 61 1.40 -10.49 -14.62
C SER A 61 2.27 -9.67 -15.57
N ASP A 62 1.99 -8.36 -15.69
CA ASP A 62 2.71 -7.44 -16.58
C ASP A 62 3.62 -6.45 -15.82
N GLY A 63 3.84 -6.70 -14.52
CA GLY A 63 4.36 -5.70 -13.61
C GLY A 63 3.33 -4.59 -13.32
N MET A 64 3.59 -3.80 -12.27
CA MET A 64 2.73 -2.67 -11.92
C MET A 64 3.33 -1.40 -12.54
N LEU A 65 2.96 -1.11 -13.79
CA LEU A 65 3.39 0.12 -14.47
C LEU A 65 2.55 1.31 -13.98
N ILE A 66 3.21 2.27 -13.33
CA ILE A 66 2.60 3.48 -12.78
C ILE A 66 3.29 4.68 -13.42
N GLU A 67 2.49 5.55 -14.02
CA GLU A 67 2.93 6.88 -14.44
C GLU A 67 2.76 7.84 -13.27
N ILE A 68 3.84 8.54 -12.90
CA ILE A 68 3.89 9.43 -11.74
C ILE A 68 4.27 10.82 -12.21
N GLU A 69 3.41 11.80 -11.94
CA GLU A 69 3.66 13.20 -12.18
C GLU A 69 3.74 13.95 -10.84
N PRO A 70 4.74 14.81 -10.62
CA PRO A 70 4.76 15.65 -9.43
C PRO A 70 3.53 16.55 -9.42
N LYS A 71 2.82 16.56 -8.29
CA LYS A 71 1.78 17.54 -8.05
C LYS A 71 2.49 18.82 -7.65
N ASP A 72 2.33 19.88 -8.45
CA ASP A 72 2.78 21.22 -8.09
C ASP A 72 2.19 21.57 -6.72
N SER A 73 2.98 21.38 -5.68
CA SER A 73 2.57 21.71 -4.32
C SER A 73 2.94 23.16 -4.12
N VAL A 74 1.89 23.99 -4.13
CA VAL A 74 1.74 25.30 -3.48
C VAL A 74 3.03 25.76 -2.82
N ARG A 75 3.61 26.84 -3.37
CA ARG A 75 4.61 27.68 -2.71
C ARG A 75 4.18 27.88 -1.26
N ILE A 76 4.86 27.22 -0.33
CA ILE A 76 4.79 27.61 1.07
C ILE A 76 5.72 28.83 1.16
N HIS A 77 5.10 30.00 1.15
CA HIS A 77 5.73 31.25 1.57
C HIS A 77 6.01 31.20 3.07
#